data_AF-A0A6B3I3N5-F1
#
_entry.id   AF-A0A6B3I3N5-F1
#
_cell.length_a   1.000
_cell.length_b   1.000
_cell.length_c   1.000
_cell.angle_alpha   90.00
_cell.angle_beta   90.00
_cell.angle_gamma   90.00
#
_symmetry.space_group_name_H-M   'P 1'
#
loop_
_entity.id
_entity.type
_entity.pdbx_description
1 polymer ?
#
loop_
_entity_poly.entity_id
_entity_poly.type
_entity_poly.pdbx_seq_one_letter_code
_entity_poly.pdbx_strand_id
1 'polypeptide(L)'
;KLMPAVYDLANRGLLPPGFSLIGFARRDWEDEDFAQVVHDAVKEHARTPFREEVWQQLIQGMRFVQGNFDDDEAFETLKATIQELDKAQGTGGNFAFYLSVPPKFFPKVVQQLKKHGLA
;
A
#
# COMPACT_ATOMS: atom_id res chain seq x y z
N LYS A 1 0.27 10.46 7.52
CA LYS A 1 1.41 10.02 8.38
C LYS A 1 2.22 8.87 7.78
N LEU A 2 1.59 7.79 7.30
CA LEU A 2 2.33 6.65 6.73
C LEU A 2 3.11 7.03 5.45
N MET A 3 2.44 7.64 4.46
CA MET A 3 3.05 7.95 3.17
C MET A 3 4.25 8.90 3.24
N PRO A 4 4.23 10.00 4.00
CA PRO A 4 5.43 10.83 4.18
C PRO A 4 6.63 10.07 4.75
N ALA A 5 6.39 9.12 5.68
CA ALA A 5 7.46 8.31 6.25
C ALA A 5 8.01 7.29 5.23
N VAL A 6 7.15 6.67 4.42
CA VAL A 6 7.57 5.78 3.32
C VAL A 6 8.41 6.56 2.30
N TYR A 7 7.97 7.75 1.93
CA TYR A 7 8.73 8.63 1.04
C TYR A 7 10.09 9.01 1.66
N ASP A 8 10.14 9.37 2.94
CA ASP A 8 11.41 9.67 3.61
C ASP A 8 12.39 8.48 3.60
N LEU A 9 11.88 7.25 3.70
CA LEU A 9 12.70 6.04 3.57
C LEU A 9 13.20 5.85 2.13
N ALA A 10 12.33 6.04 1.14
CA ALA A 10 12.69 5.98 -0.28
C ALA A 10 13.77 7.02 -0.61
N ASN A 11 13.57 8.27 -0.21
CA ASN A 11 14.48 9.38 -0.45
C ASN A 11 15.85 9.17 0.21
N ARG A 12 15.92 8.40 1.30
CA ARG A 12 17.17 8.06 2.00
C ARG A 12 17.84 6.78 1.47
N GLY A 13 17.26 6.12 0.46
CA GLY A 13 17.75 4.84 -0.06
C GLY A 13 17.62 3.68 0.93
N LEU A 14 16.66 3.76 1.86
CA LEU A 14 16.43 2.75 2.89
C LEU A 14 15.36 1.72 2.52
N LEU A 15 14.70 1.90 1.37
CA LEU A 15 13.77 0.92 0.82
C LEU A 15 14.50 0.04 -0.22
N PRO A 16 14.20 -1.26 -0.26
CA PRO A 16 14.71 -2.12 -1.32
C PRO A 16 14.18 -1.66 -2.70
N PRO A 17 14.92 -1.89 -3.79
CA PRO A 17 14.49 -1.50 -5.14
C PRO A 17 13.12 -2.07 -5.56
N GLY A 18 12.77 -3.26 -5.08
CA GLY A 18 11.47 -3.90 -5.35
C GLY A 18 10.35 -3.52 -4.38
N PHE A 19 10.53 -2.47 -3.56
CA PHE A 19 9.52 -2.08 -2.59
C PHE A 19 8.19 -1.74 -3.28
N SER A 20 7.12 -2.32 -2.77
CA SER A 20 5.76 -2.09 -3.24
C SER A 20 4.83 -1.80 -2.07
N LEU A 21 3.79 -1.00 -2.32
CA LEU A 21 2.81 -0.64 -1.32
C LEU A 21 1.39 -0.79 -1.89
N ILE A 22 0.55 -1.53 -1.18
CA ILE A 22 -0.86 -1.67 -1.52
C ILE A 22 -1.69 -1.00 -0.43
N GLY A 23 -2.49 -0.01 -0.82
CA GLY A 23 -3.56 0.53 0.02
C GLY A 23 -4.80 -0.36 -0.07
N PHE A 24 -5.43 -0.66 1.07
CA PHE A 24 -6.72 -1.36 1.11
C PHE A 24 -7.70 -0.58 1.98
N ALA A 25 -8.76 -0.06 1.39
CA ALA A 25 -9.80 0.64 2.14
C ALA A 25 -11.15 0.65 1.40
N ARG A 26 -12.22 0.97 2.14
CA ARG A 26 -13.58 1.07 1.60
C ARG A 26 -13.80 2.29 0.72
N ARG A 27 -12.95 3.31 0.90
CA ARG A 27 -13.12 4.62 0.27
C ARG A 27 -13.04 4.44 -1.23
N ASP A 28 -14.07 4.93 -1.90
CA ASP A 28 -14.06 5.10 -3.33
C ASP A 28 -13.16 6.28 -3.69
N TRP A 29 -12.19 6.03 -4.56
CA TRP A 29 -11.32 7.07 -5.11
C TRP A 29 -11.73 7.42 -6.54
N GLU A 30 -12.88 6.94 -7.05
CA GLU A 30 -13.39 7.27 -8.39
C GLU A 30 -13.42 8.79 -8.68
N ASP A 31 -13.62 9.63 -7.65
CA ASP A 31 -13.65 11.10 -7.77
C ASP A 31 -12.36 11.82 -7.32
N GLU A 32 -11.42 11.13 -6.66
CA GLU A 32 -10.18 11.72 -6.13
C GLU A 32 -8.97 10.93 -6.65
N ASP A 33 -8.04 11.60 -7.35
CA ASP A 33 -6.78 10.96 -7.74
C ASP A 33 -5.98 10.64 -6.47
N PHE A 34 -6.04 9.38 -6.03
CA PHE A 34 -5.31 8.87 -4.87
C PHE A 34 -3.82 9.21 -4.96
N ALA A 35 -3.24 9.15 -6.17
CA ALA A 35 -1.84 9.51 -6.37
C ALA A 35 -1.62 11.00 -6.07
N GLN A 36 -2.52 11.87 -6.50
CA GLN A 36 -2.45 13.31 -6.22
C GLN A 36 -2.63 13.63 -4.73
N VAL A 37 -3.62 13.01 -4.06
CA VAL A 37 -3.84 13.21 -2.61
C VAL A 37 -2.63 12.76 -1.80
N VAL A 38 -2.05 11.61 -2.17
CA VAL A 38 -0.84 11.13 -1.51
C VAL A 38 0.37 11.99 -1.85
N HIS A 39 0.51 12.42 -3.10
CA HIS A 39 1.58 13.33 -3.54
C HIS A 39 1.58 14.61 -2.69
N ASP A 40 0.43 15.26 -2.56
CA ASP A 40 0.31 16.52 -1.83
C ASP A 40 0.58 16.33 -0.34
N ALA A 41 0.05 15.26 0.25
CA ALA A 41 0.33 14.90 1.64
C ALA A 41 1.82 14.60 1.89
N VAL A 42 2.51 13.97 0.93
CA VAL A 42 3.96 13.72 1.00
C VAL A 42 4.73 15.02 0.89
N LYS A 43 4.39 15.87 -0.08
CA LYS A 43 5.04 17.16 -0.30
C LYS A 43 4.90 18.10 0.90
N GLU A 44 3.75 18.08 1.59
CA GLU A 44 3.49 18.92 2.76
C GLU A 44 4.15 18.39 4.05
N HIS A 45 4.23 17.07 4.22
CA HIS A 45 4.57 16.47 5.52
C HIS A 45 5.86 15.62 5.55
N ALA A 46 6.53 15.43 4.41
CA ALA A 46 7.83 14.75 4.39
C ALA A 46 8.89 15.57 5.14
N ARG A 47 9.83 14.87 5.79
CA ARG A 47 10.94 15.52 6.51
C ARG A 47 12.13 15.75 5.60
N THR A 48 12.19 15.04 4.47
CA THR A 48 13.20 15.19 3.43
C THR A 48 12.71 16.09 2.30
N PRO A 49 13.62 16.75 1.56
CA PRO A 49 13.23 17.52 0.38
C PRO A 49 12.47 16.65 -0.63
N PHE A 50 11.38 17.19 -1.16
CA PHE A 50 10.62 16.52 -2.20
C PHE A 50 11.43 16.47 -3.52
N ARG A 51 11.51 15.29 -4.12
CA ARG A 51 12.23 14.99 -5.37
C ARG A 51 11.29 14.21 -6.26
N GLU A 52 10.99 14.77 -7.43
CA GLU A 52 10.06 14.18 -8.39
C GLU A 52 10.51 12.78 -8.81
N GLU A 53 11.80 12.56 -9.05
CA GLU A 53 12.34 11.26 -9.46
C GLU A 53 12.07 10.16 -8.42
N VAL A 54 12.20 10.47 -7.13
CA VAL A 54 11.94 9.53 -6.03
C VAL A 54 10.44 9.22 -5.96
N TRP A 55 9.60 10.24 -6.13
CA TRP A 55 8.15 10.09 -6.17
C TRP A 55 7.69 9.20 -7.34
N GLN A 56 8.22 9.46 -8.54
CA GLN A 56 7.90 8.68 -9.75
C GLN A 56 8.34 7.21 -9.62
N GLN A 57 9.45 6.92 -8.95
CA GLN A 57 9.82 5.54 -8.64
C GLN A 57 8.87 4.90 -7.62
N LEU A 58 8.52 5.63 -6.56
CA LEU A 58 7.66 5.12 -5.50
C LEU A 58 6.25 4.77 -6.03
N ILE A 59 5.66 5.63 -6.86
CA ILE A 59 4.29 5.44 -7.36
C ILE A 59 4.17 4.23 -8.30
N GLN A 60 5.24 3.82 -8.98
CA GLN A 60 5.24 2.61 -9.83
C GLN A 60 4.95 1.33 -9.03
N GLY A 61 5.43 1.26 -7.78
CA GLY A 61 5.18 0.17 -6.85
C GLY A 61 3.89 0.34 -6.03
N MET A 62 3.10 1.38 -6.27
CA MET A 62 1.87 1.64 -5.53
C MET A 62 0.64 1.07 -6.24
N ARG A 63 -0.24 0.42 -5.46
CA ARG A 63 -1.57 0.00 -5.89
C ARG A 63 -2.59 0.35 -4.82
N PHE A 64 -3.84 0.45 -5.23
CA PHE A 64 -4.96 0.58 -4.32
C PHE A 64 -6.00 -0.49 -4.65
N VAL A 65 -6.47 -1.20 -3.63
CA VAL A 65 -7.55 -2.18 -3.72
C VAL A 65 -8.70 -1.67 -2.87
N GLN A 66 -9.80 -1.34 -3.53
CA GLN A 66 -11.01 -0.96 -2.83
C GLN A 66 -11.68 -2.22 -2.24
N GLY A 67 -12.15 -2.12 -1.00
CA GLY A 67 -12.76 -3.28 -0.36
C GLY A 67 -13.21 -3.08 1.07
N ASN A 68 -14.14 -3.95 1.48
CA ASN A 68 -14.59 -4.09 2.86
C ASN A 68 -13.93 -5.28 3.56
N PHE A 69 -13.88 -5.27 4.89
CA PHE A 69 -13.32 -6.40 5.66
C PHE A 69 -14.20 -7.64 5.65
N ASP A 70 -15.44 -7.53 5.17
CA ASP A 70 -16.41 -8.62 5.07
C ASP A 70 -16.58 -9.13 3.63
N ASP A 71 -15.81 -8.59 2.69
CA ASP A 71 -15.92 -8.84 1.26
C ASP A 71 -14.81 -9.82 0.83
N ASP A 72 -15.19 -11.01 0.39
CA ASP A 72 -14.22 -12.02 -0.07
C ASP A 72 -13.61 -11.65 -1.43
N GLU A 73 -14.39 -11.05 -2.33
CA GLU A 73 -13.91 -10.68 -3.67
C GLU A 73 -12.82 -9.62 -3.60
N ALA A 74 -12.95 -8.69 -2.64
CA ALA A 74 -11.92 -7.70 -2.36
C ALA A 74 -10.61 -8.34 -1.87
N PHE A 75 -10.66 -9.41 -1.08
CA PHE A 75 -9.45 -10.11 -0.62
C PHE A 75 -8.83 -11.01 -1.70
N GLU A 76 -9.64 -11.58 -2.59
CA GLU A 76 -9.11 -12.23 -3.80
C GLU A 76 -8.42 -11.23 -4.73
N THR A 77 -8.99 -10.03 -4.89
CA THR A 77 -8.35 -8.95 -5.64
C THR A 77 -7.04 -8.51 -4.98
N LEU A 78 -7.04 -8.32 -3.65
CA LEU A 78 -5.83 -8.02 -2.89
C LEU A 78 -4.73 -9.06 -3.13
N LYS A 79 -5.09 -10.35 -3.08
CA LYS A 79 -4.16 -11.44 -3.34
C LYS A 79 -3.61 -11.40 -4.76
N ALA A 80 -4.46 -11.20 -5.76
CA ALA A 80 -4.03 -11.07 -7.15
C ALA A 80 -3.07 -9.89 -7.34
N THR A 81 -3.36 -8.73 -6.72
CA THR A 81 -2.49 -7.55 -6.76
C THR A 81 -1.12 -7.81 -6.10
N ILE A 82 -1.09 -8.50 -4.96
CA ILE A 82 0.17 -8.90 -4.31
C ILE A 82 0.99 -9.79 -5.25
N GLN A 83 0.37 -10.77 -5.90
CA GLN A 83 1.06 -11.70 -6.81
C GLN A 83 1.57 -11.01 -8.08
N GLU A 84 0.83 -10.02 -8.59
CA GLU A 84 1.25 -9.19 -9.72
C GLU A 84 2.50 -8.38 -9.35
N LEU A 85 2.47 -7.67 -8.21
CA LEU A 85 3.59 -6.86 -7.75
C LEU A 85 4.81 -7.71 -7.39
N ASP A 86 4.62 -8.88 -6.79
CA ASP A 86 5.73 -9.79 -6.49
C ASP A 86 6.47 -10.22 -7.76
N LYS A 87 5.74 -10.51 -8.84
CA LYS A 87 6.33 -10.83 -10.15
C LYS A 87 6.98 -9.63 -10.82
N ALA A 88 6.34 -8.45 -10.74
CA ALA A 88 6.82 -7.24 -11.41
C ALA A 88 8.05 -6.63 -10.72
N GLN A 89 8.12 -6.70 -9.39
CA GLN A 89 9.12 -6.03 -8.57
C GLN A 89 10.12 -6.99 -7.90
N GLY A 90 9.88 -8.30 -7.99
CA GLY A 90 10.78 -9.32 -7.46
C GLY A 90 10.85 -9.35 -5.94
N THR A 91 9.72 -9.19 -5.24
CA THR A 91 9.70 -9.14 -3.76
C THR A 91 10.03 -10.47 -3.09
N GLY A 92 10.01 -11.58 -3.84
CA GLY A 92 10.36 -12.91 -3.35
C GLY A 92 9.38 -13.44 -2.31
N GLY A 93 8.10 -13.06 -2.42
CA GLY A 93 7.05 -13.42 -1.46
C GLY A 93 7.16 -12.73 -0.10
N ASN A 94 8.02 -11.71 0.06
CA ASN A 94 8.14 -10.95 1.29
C ASN A 94 7.12 -9.80 1.33
N PHE A 95 6.06 -9.97 2.12
CA PHE A 95 5.06 -8.92 2.37
C PHE A 95 4.72 -8.84 3.86
N ALA A 96 4.34 -7.64 4.31
CA ALA A 96 3.90 -7.37 5.67
C ALA A 96 2.56 -6.60 5.64
N PHE A 97 1.63 -6.97 6.50
CA PHE A 97 0.35 -6.28 6.63
C PHE A 97 0.39 -5.26 7.76
N TYR A 98 0.20 -3.98 7.41
CA TYR A 98 0.05 -2.90 8.38
C TYR A 98 -1.42 -2.60 8.63
N LEU A 99 -1.95 -3.08 9.76
CA LEU A 99 -3.37 -2.95 10.10
C LEU A 99 -3.69 -1.61 10.80
N SER A 100 -3.80 -0.55 10.01
CA SER A 100 -4.19 0.79 10.49
C SER A 100 -5.70 0.94 10.73
N VAL A 101 -6.31 -0.01 11.47
CA VAL A 101 -7.77 -0.10 11.68
C VAL A 101 -8.13 -0.10 13.17
N PRO A 102 -9.38 0.22 13.55
CA PRO A 102 -9.82 0.06 14.94
C PRO A 102 -9.64 -1.37 15.48
N PRO A 103 -9.27 -1.57 16.75
CA PRO A 103 -8.98 -2.90 17.33
C PRO A 103 -10.06 -3.96 17.11
N LYS A 104 -11.34 -3.55 17.13
CA LYS A 104 -12.49 -4.45 16.90
C LYS A 104 -12.47 -5.15 15.53
N PHE A 105 -11.77 -4.61 14.54
CA PHE A 105 -11.69 -5.20 13.20
C PHE A 105 -10.51 -6.16 13.02
N PHE A 106 -9.56 -6.20 13.96
CA PHE A 106 -8.37 -7.07 13.85
C PHE A 106 -8.73 -8.54 13.63
N PRO A 107 -9.62 -9.17 14.44
CA PRO A 107 -9.96 -10.58 14.26
C PRO A 107 -10.52 -10.86 12.87
N LYS A 108 -11.39 -9.97 12.37
CA LYS A 108 -12.03 -10.11 11.06
C LYS A 108 -10.99 -10.04 9.94
N VAL A 109 -10.11 -9.05 9.97
CA VAL A 109 -9.08 -8.87 8.93
C VAL A 109 -8.13 -10.05 8.91
N VAL A 110 -7.64 -10.50 10.07
CA VAL A 110 -6.72 -11.65 10.16
C VAL A 110 -7.40 -12.93 9.66
N GLN A 111 -8.68 -13.14 9.96
CA GLN A 111 -9.45 -14.28 9.44
C GLN A 111 -9.55 -14.24 7.90
N GLN A 112 -9.81 -13.06 7.32
CA GLN A 112 -9.85 -12.93 5.86
C GLN A 112 -8.48 -13.18 5.24
N LEU A 113 -7.40 -12.64 5.81
CA LEU A 113 -6.04 -12.90 5.31
C LEU A 113 -5.74 -14.40 5.29
N LYS A 114 -6.03 -15.11 6.39
CA LYS A 114 -5.86 -16.56 6.48
C LYS A 114 -6.72 -17.32 5.45
N LYS A 115 -8.00 -16.96 5.35
CA LYS A 115 -8.95 -17.61 4.43
C LYS A 115 -8.48 -17.54 2.98
N HIS A 116 -7.86 -16.43 2.58
CA HIS A 116 -7.40 -16.21 1.20
C HIS A 116 -5.94 -16.64 0.99
N GLY A 117 -5.27 -17.20 2.00
CA GLY A 117 -3.90 -17.70 1.92
C GLY A 117 -2.83 -16.60 1.94
N LEU A 118 -3.12 -15.49 2.61
CA LEU A 118 -2.22 -14.35 2.82
C LEU A 118 -1.57 -14.38 4.22
N ALA A 119 -1.96 -15.30 5.11
CA ALA A 119 -1.41 -15.46 6.46
C ALA A 119 -1.50 -16.90 6.95
#